data_AF-A0A7Y2BTY7-F1
#
_entry.id   AF-A0A7Y2BTY7-F1
#
_cell.length_a   1.000
_cell.length_b   1.000
_cell.length_c   1.000
_cell.angle_alpha   90.00
_cell.angle_beta   90.00
_cell.angle_gamma   90.00
#
_symmetry.space_group_name_H-M   'P 1'
#
loop_
_entity.id
_entity.type
_entity.pdbx_description
1 polymer ?
#
loop_
_entity_poly.entity_id
_entity_poly.type
_entity_poly.pdbx_seq_one_letter_code
_entity_poly.pdbx_strand_id
1 'polypeptide(L)'
;MQQPDKAASQTGKGAFARQWHHRPPVPIKVSPFFSWPVDPLRMIRWIAERWVNIAENSVLAVIAYVSWRWVQPSLEETKTFAIGWVAEIYIRNLVLL
;
A
#
# COMPACT_ATOMS: atom_id res chain seq x y z
N MET A 1 -32.02 15.75 37.00
CA MET A 1 -31.51 14.55 36.31
C MET A 1 -30.08 14.82 35.87
N GLN A 2 -29.11 14.53 36.75
CA GLN A 2 -27.68 14.67 36.48
C GLN A 2 -27.20 13.40 35.77
N GLN A 3 -26.50 13.55 34.64
CA GLN A 3 -25.82 12.46 33.95
C GLN A 3 -24.62 11.98 34.80
N PRO A 4 -24.60 10.73 35.27
CA PRO A 4 -23.54 10.20 36.14
C PRO A 4 -22.25 9.77 35.40
N ASP A 5 -22.14 9.96 34.08
CA ASP A 5 -21.11 9.24 33.30
C ASP A 5 -19.76 9.96 33.11
N LYS A 6 -19.59 11.19 33.62
CA LYS A 6 -18.32 11.93 33.48
C LYS A 6 -17.29 11.69 34.59
N ALA A 7 -17.67 11.01 35.67
CA ALA A 7 -16.80 10.82 36.84
C ALA A 7 -15.90 9.57 36.76
N ALA A 8 -16.19 8.60 35.89
CA ALA A 8 -15.56 7.27 35.96
C ALA A 8 -14.23 7.10 35.18
N SER A 9 -13.78 8.07 34.37
CA SER A 9 -12.60 7.86 33.48
C SER A 9 -11.31 8.56 33.91
N GLN A 10 -11.26 9.21 35.08
CA GLN A 10 -10.07 9.97 35.51
C GLN A 10 -9.19 9.25 36.54
N THR A 11 -9.63 8.16 37.15
CA THR A 11 -8.92 7.46 38.25
C THR A 11 -7.97 6.35 37.80
N GLY A 12 -7.81 6.11 36.50
CA GLY A 12 -6.87 5.12 35.93
C GLY A 12 -5.71 5.71 35.12
N LYS A 13 -5.52 7.04 35.10
CA LYS A 13 -4.57 7.74 34.22
C LYS A 13 -3.10 7.65 34.65
N GLY A 14 -2.79 7.04 35.79
CA GLY A 14 -1.46 7.13 36.42
C GLY A 14 -0.38 6.28 35.77
N ALA A 15 -0.50 4.96 35.77
CA ALA A 15 0.63 4.08 35.43
C ALA A 15 0.83 3.90 33.91
N PHE A 16 -0.22 3.54 33.19
CA PHE A 16 -0.14 3.24 31.75
C PHE A 16 0.13 4.49 30.89
N ALA A 17 -0.39 5.66 31.30
CA ALA A 17 -0.20 6.88 30.51
C ALA A 17 1.23 7.44 30.57
N ARG A 18 1.99 7.13 31.62
CA ARG A 18 3.41 7.54 31.79
C ARG A 18 4.38 6.73 30.94
N GLN A 19 3.95 5.57 30.45
CA GLN A 19 4.82 4.58 29.79
C GLN A 19 4.97 4.80 28.27
N TRP A 20 4.14 5.67 27.66
CA TRP A 20 4.09 5.89 26.20
C TRP A 20 4.38 7.35 25.84
N HIS A 21 5.46 7.58 25.08
CA HIS A 21 5.88 8.92 24.63
C HIS A 21 5.04 9.51 23.49
N HIS A 22 4.45 8.65 22.64
CA HIS A 22 3.61 9.08 21.53
C HIS A 22 2.19 8.54 21.69
N ARG A 23 1.20 9.42 21.48
CA ARG A 23 -0.21 9.08 21.46
C ARG A 23 -0.77 9.56 20.13
N PRO A 24 -1.03 8.67 19.16
CA PRO A 24 -1.66 9.10 17.93
C PRO A 24 -3.06 9.66 18.27
N PRO A 25 -3.53 10.66 17.51
CA PRO A 25 -4.89 11.15 17.68
C PRO A 25 -5.88 10.00 17.43
N VAL A 26 -6.78 9.78 18.39
CA VAL A 26 -7.89 8.82 18.28
C VAL A 26 -9.14 9.53 17.77
N PRO A 27 -10.01 8.86 16.99
CA PRO A 27 -9.93 7.46 16.55
C PRO A 27 -8.88 7.23 15.47
N ILE A 28 -8.22 6.05 15.51
CA ILE A 28 -7.28 5.63 14.47
C ILE A 28 -8.04 5.62 13.13
N LYS A 29 -7.57 6.43 12.18
CA LYS A 29 -8.19 6.51 10.85
C LYS A 29 -7.94 5.19 10.13
N VAL A 30 -9.01 4.44 9.90
CA VAL A 30 -8.99 3.23 9.08
C VAL A 30 -9.12 3.56 7.60
N SER A 31 -8.85 2.56 6.75
CA SER A 31 -9.04 2.65 5.31
C SER A 31 -10.48 3.09 4.97
N PRO A 32 -10.68 4.01 4.00
CA PRO A 32 -11.99 4.57 3.69
C PRO A 32 -13.00 3.54 3.18
N PHE A 33 -12.53 2.37 2.74
CA PHE A 33 -13.37 1.23 2.35
C PHE A 33 -14.19 0.64 3.50
N PHE A 34 -13.77 0.86 4.76
CA PHE A 34 -14.46 0.36 5.96
C PHE A 34 -15.21 1.45 6.73
N SER A 35 -15.34 2.64 6.15
CA SER A 35 -16.08 3.75 6.76
C SER A 35 -17.44 3.95 6.07
N TRP A 36 -18.47 4.16 6.89
CA TRP A 36 -19.80 4.57 6.45
C TRP A 36 -20.04 6.03 6.85
N PRO A 37 -20.70 6.86 6.02
CA PRO A 37 -21.18 6.59 4.66
C PRO A 37 -20.05 6.45 3.65
N VAL A 38 -20.33 5.76 2.53
CA VAL A 38 -19.37 5.57 1.44
C VAL A 38 -19.06 6.92 0.79
N ASP A 39 -17.78 7.25 0.69
CA ASP A 39 -17.28 8.45 0.01
C ASP A 39 -16.32 8.02 -1.12
N PRO A 40 -16.82 7.90 -2.37
CA PRO A 40 -16.03 7.44 -3.50
C PRO A 40 -14.81 8.33 -3.78
N LEU A 41 -14.94 9.64 -3.56
CA LEU A 41 -13.87 10.60 -3.82
C LEU A 41 -12.70 10.37 -2.85
N ARG A 42 -13.03 10.15 -1.58
CA ARG A 42 -12.04 9.79 -0.55
C ARG A 42 -11.39 8.44 -0.81
N MET A 43 -12.12 7.47 -1.35
CA MET A 43 -11.57 6.16 -1.73
C MET A 43 -10.58 6.29 -2.88
N ILE A 44 -10.93 6.98 -3.97
CA ILE A 44 -10.04 7.21 -5.12
C ILE A 44 -8.78 7.95 -4.68
N ARG A 45 -8.93 9.01 -3.87
CA ARG A 45 -7.78 9.75 -3.35
C ARG A 45 -6.89 8.86 -2.48
N TRP A 46 -7.46 8.01 -1.64
CA TRP A 46 -6.69 7.06 -0.82
C TRP A 46 -5.94 6.03 -1.67
N ILE A 47 -6.54 5.53 -2.77
CA ILE A 47 -5.86 4.65 -3.71
C ILE A 47 -4.69 5.39 -4.38
N ALA A 48 -4.93 6.60 -4.88
CA ALA A 48 -3.88 7.42 -5.49
C ALA A 48 -2.76 7.74 -4.49
N GLU A 49 -3.09 8.08 -3.24
CA GLU A 49 -2.13 8.30 -2.17
C GLU A 49 -1.35 7.04 -1.77
N ARG A 50 -1.88 5.85 -2.06
CA ARG A 50 -1.21 4.58 -1.74
C ARG A 50 -0.40 4.01 -2.90
N TRP A 51 -0.88 4.18 -4.12
CA TRP A 51 -0.32 3.59 -5.34
C TRP A 51 0.53 4.55 -6.16
N VAL A 52 0.16 5.84 -6.17
CA VAL A 52 0.82 6.88 -6.99
C VAL A 52 1.78 7.70 -6.14
N ASN A 53 1.46 7.89 -4.85
CA ASN A 53 2.33 8.58 -3.91
C ASN A 53 3.39 7.65 -3.34
N ILE A 54 4.59 8.22 -3.21
CA ILE A 54 5.85 7.59 -2.83
C ILE A 54 6.36 6.72 -3.98
N ALA A 55 7.41 7.23 -4.63
CA ALA A 55 7.97 6.78 -5.90
C ALA A 55 8.17 5.27 -6.07
N GLU A 56 8.20 4.48 -5.01
CA GLU A 56 8.41 3.04 -5.03
C GLU A 56 7.37 2.30 -5.90
N ASN A 57 6.07 2.44 -5.61
CA ASN A 57 5.03 1.70 -6.35
C ASN A 57 4.91 2.16 -7.80
N SER A 58 5.07 3.46 -8.05
CA SER A 58 4.98 4.03 -9.40
C SER A 58 6.21 3.72 -10.25
N VAL A 59 7.42 3.73 -9.66
CA VAL A 59 8.65 3.30 -10.34
C VAL A 59 8.56 1.83 -10.71
N LEU A 60 8.10 0.96 -9.80
CA LEU A 60 7.90 -0.46 -10.11
C LEU A 60 6.88 -0.66 -11.24
N ALA A 61 5.78 0.10 -11.25
CA ALA A 61 4.78 0.03 -12.32
C ALA A 61 5.37 0.47 -13.68
N VAL A 62 6.19 1.53 -13.69
CA VAL A 62 6.88 2.00 -14.89
C VAL A 62 7.88 0.96 -15.38
N ILE A 63 8.73 0.43 -14.49
CA ILE A 63 9.69 -0.62 -14.83
C ILE A 63 8.98 -1.85 -15.39
N ALA A 64 7.87 -2.27 -14.79
CA ALA A 64 7.08 -3.39 -15.27
C ALA A 64 6.52 -3.13 -16.67
N TYR A 65 5.96 -1.94 -16.91
CA TYR A 65 5.42 -1.55 -18.22
C TYR A 65 6.51 -1.51 -19.31
N VAL A 66 7.65 -0.87 -19.00
CA VAL A 66 8.83 -0.79 -19.88
C VAL A 66 9.37 -2.18 -20.20
N SER A 67 9.54 -3.02 -19.18
CA SER A 67 10.03 -4.39 -19.33
C SER A 67 9.09 -5.23 -20.20
N TRP A 68 7.77 -5.09 -20.01
CA TRP A 68 6.77 -5.78 -20.81
C TRP A 68 6.76 -5.30 -22.27
N ARG A 69 6.94 -4.00 -22.51
CA ARG A 69 6.81 -3.43 -23.86
C ARG A 69 8.04 -3.68 -24.74
N TRP A 70 9.24 -3.68 -24.16
CA TRP A 70 10.49 -3.70 -24.94
C TRP A 70 11.39 -4.90 -24.68
N VAL A 71 11.30 -5.53 -23.51
CA VAL A 71 12.21 -6.63 -23.10
C VAL A 71 11.49 -7.97 -23.05
N GLN A 72 10.19 -7.99 -23.36
CA GLN A 72 9.44 -9.24 -23.45
C GLN A 72 9.51 -9.80 -24.87
N PRO A 73 10.00 -11.04 -25.05
CA PRO A 73 10.00 -11.71 -26.34
C PRO A 73 8.56 -11.93 -26.83
N SER A 74 8.41 -12.07 -28.15
CA SER A 74 7.09 -12.24 -28.74
C SER A 74 6.40 -13.53 -28.25
N LEU A 75 5.06 -13.49 -28.18
CA LEU A 75 4.27 -14.69 -27.88
C LEU A 75 4.45 -15.78 -28.92
N GLU A 76 4.94 -15.47 -30.12
CA GLU A 76 5.21 -16.47 -31.15
C GLU A 76 6.49 -17.26 -30.87
N GLU A 77 7.57 -16.59 -30.48
CA GLU A 77 8.84 -17.24 -30.16
C GLU A 77 8.77 -18.08 -28.88
N THR A 78 7.96 -17.64 -27.91
CA THR A 78 7.77 -18.34 -26.63
C THR A 78 6.84 -19.56 -26.73
N LYS A 79 6.18 -19.81 -27.87
CA LYS A 79 5.40 -21.04 -28.12
C LYS A 79 6.29 -22.28 -28.18
N THR A 80 7.51 -22.12 -28.69
CA THR A 80 8.47 -23.22 -28.85
C THR A 80 9.60 -23.06 -27.88
N PHE A 81 10.01 -24.15 -27.24
CA PHE A 81 11.15 -24.11 -26.32
C PHE A 81 12.45 -23.80 -27.08
N ALA A 82 13.07 -22.67 -26.76
CA ALA A 82 14.33 -22.25 -27.34
C ALA A 82 15.17 -21.51 -26.30
N ILE A 83 16.48 -21.77 -26.31
CA ILE A 83 17.41 -21.20 -25.31
C ILE A 83 17.50 -19.67 -25.43
N GLY A 84 17.29 -19.10 -26.62
CA GLY A 84 17.41 -17.66 -26.87
C GLY A 84 16.48 -16.82 -25.99
N TRP A 85 15.17 -17.03 -26.08
CA TRP A 85 14.21 -16.27 -25.28
C TRP A 85 14.28 -16.60 -23.79
N VAL A 86 14.70 -17.82 -23.43
CA VAL A 86 14.94 -18.20 -22.02
C VAL A 86 16.11 -17.39 -21.44
N ALA A 87 17.21 -17.27 -22.17
CA ALA A 87 18.36 -16.47 -21.76
C ALA A 87 18.02 -14.98 -21.68
N GLU A 88 17.21 -14.47 -22.61
CA GLU A 88 16.73 -13.08 -22.60
C GLU A 88 15.91 -12.76 -21.34
N ILE A 89 14.93 -13.62 -20.99
CA ILE A 89 14.15 -13.48 -19.76
C ILE A 89 15.05 -13.60 -18.52
N TYR A 90 16.00 -14.52 -18.53
CA TYR A 90 16.93 -14.73 -17.42
C TYR A 90 17.83 -13.51 -17.18
N ILE A 91 18.45 -12.97 -18.22
CA ILE A 91 19.30 -11.77 -18.15
C ILE A 91 18.48 -10.56 -17.70
N ARG A 92 17.27 -10.37 -18.25
CA ARG A 92 16.36 -9.31 -17.80
C ARG A 92 16.11 -9.41 -16.29
N ASN A 93 15.77 -10.60 -15.80
CA ASN A 93 15.50 -10.79 -14.37
C ASN A 93 16.73 -10.52 -13.51
N LEU A 94 17.92 -10.91 -13.95
CA LEU A 94 19.17 -10.60 -13.24
C LEU A 94 19.47 -9.10 -13.17
N VAL A 95 19.11 -8.32 -14.19
CA VAL A 95 19.30 -6.86 -14.20
C VAL A 95 18.28 -6.14 -13.30
N LEU A 96 17.08 -6.72 -13.13
CA LEU A 96 16.00 -6.14 -12.32
C LEU A 96 16.06 -6.51 -10.83
N LEU A 97 16.85 -7.53 -10.47
CA LEU A 97 17.09 -8.00 -9.09
C LEU A 97 18.21 -7.22 -8.42
#